data_AF-A0A2J6MWY7-F1
#
_entry.id   AF-A0A2J6MWY7-F1
#
_cell.length_a   1.000
_cell.length_b   1.000
_cell.length_c   1.000
_cell.angle_alpha   90.00
_cell.angle_beta   90.00
_cell.angle_gamma   90.00
#
_symmetry.space_group_name_H-M   'P 1'
#
loop_
_entity.id
_entity.type
_entity.pdbx_description
1 polymer ?
#
loop_
_entity_poly.entity_id
_entity_poly.type
_entity_poly.pdbx_seq_one_letter_code
_entity_poly.pdbx_strand_id
1 'polypeptide(L)'
;MFPGGAGDIGIGRDGDIRHGENFVVRTRELWARRGYGVVIVDAIGHRSMRGQRSTAAYAAVIGQILAFAHSLSDVPVWAMGTSQGSIAAMSAASHAGPDQLAGVVLTESVSILGHSHETVFDAQPADVRVPALVVANRDDACRVAPPSMAADIARSMSHASTTVLLEQGGTAESANACGSLSPHGYFGIEEKVVDDIDGWMRRVGGSRP
;
A
#
# COMPACT_ATOMS: atom_id res chain seq x y z
N MET A 1 -1.34 2.02 -6.60
CA MET A 1 -0.75 2.52 -5.34
C MET A 1 -1.77 3.34 -4.58
N PHE A 2 -2.02 2.99 -3.32
CA PHE A 2 -3.02 3.61 -2.45
C PHE A 2 -2.33 4.45 -1.36
N PRO A 3 -2.46 5.79 -1.40
CA PRO A 3 -1.91 6.68 -0.37
C PRO A 3 -2.55 6.52 1.00
N GLY A 4 -1.73 6.74 2.03
CA GLY A 4 -2.13 6.71 3.44
C GLY A 4 -2.94 7.93 3.89
N GLY A 5 -3.17 8.05 5.21
CA GLY A 5 -3.89 9.17 5.79
C GLY A 5 -5.32 9.30 5.24
N ALA A 6 -5.72 10.52 4.84
CA ALA A 6 -7.03 10.77 4.25
C ALA A 6 -7.18 10.22 2.82
N GLY A 7 -6.09 9.86 2.14
CA GLY A 7 -6.11 9.40 0.74
C GLY A 7 -6.29 10.53 -0.29
N ASP A 8 -6.68 11.72 0.13
CA ASP A 8 -6.71 12.93 -0.71
C ASP A 8 -5.27 13.43 -0.90
N ILE A 9 -4.71 13.16 -2.07
CA ILE A 9 -3.41 13.65 -2.52
C ILE A 9 -3.53 14.85 -3.46
N GLY A 10 -4.76 15.13 -3.94
CA GLY A 10 -5.08 16.31 -4.73
C GLY A 10 -4.43 16.31 -6.11
N ILE A 11 -4.72 15.27 -6.90
CA ILE A 11 -4.35 15.20 -8.32
C ILE A 11 -5.18 16.24 -9.10
N GLY A 12 -4.49 17.24 -9.66
CA GLY A 12 -5.04 18.25 -10.55
C GLY A 12 -5.30 17.69 -11.96
N ARG A 13 -6.04 18.45 -12.78
CA ARG A 13 -6.33 18.07 -14.19
C ARG A 13 -5.09 18.09 -15.08
N ASP A 14 -4.09 18.87 -14.69
CA ASP A 14 -2.75 18.97 -15.27
C ASP A 14 -1.79 17.89 -14.78
N GLY A 15 -2.21 17.07 -13.81
CA GLY A 15 -1.39 16.02 -13.20
C GLY A 15 -0.58 16.49 -11.98
N ASP A 16 -0.71 17.75 -11.56
CA ASP A 16 -0.06 18.24 -10.34
C ASP A 16 -0.59 17.51 -9.11
N ILE A 17 0.29 17.23 -8.15
CA ILE A 17 -0.07 16.51 -6.92
C ILE A 17 0.18 17.43 -5.72
N ARG A 18 -0.90 17.84 -5.04
CA ARG A 18 -0.83 18.76 -3.90
C ARG A 18 -0.11 18.17 -2.69
N HIS A 19 -0.30 16.88 -2.39
CA HIS A 19 0.32 16.20 -1.25
C HIS A 19 1.31 15.14 -1.70
N GLY A 20 2.45 15.60 -2.24
CA GLY A 20 3.50 14.74 -2.79
C GLY A 20 4.31 13.96 -1.74
N GLU A 21 4.23 14.34 -0.46
CA GLU A 21 5.01 13.74 0.62
C GLU A 21 4.52 12.35 1.05
N ASN A 22 3.44 11.80 0.51
CA ASN A 22 3.06 10.44 0.88
C ASN A 22 4.08 9.43 0.33
N PHE A 23 4.44 8.38 1.09
CA PHE A 23 5.47 7.40 0.67
C PHE A 23 5.23 6.83 -0.73
N VAL A 24 4.05 6.29 -1.02
CA VAL A 24 3.77 5.71 -2.36
C VAL A 24 3.70 6.77 -3.46
N VAL A 25 3.52 8.04 -3.11
CA VAL A 25 3.48 9.15 -4.07
C VAL A 25 4.88 9.69 -4.37
N ARG A 26 5.69 9.93 -3.34
CA ARG A 26 7.07 10.43 -3.54
C ARG A 26 7.96 9.39 -4.21
N THR A 27 7.68 8.11 -4.01
CA THR A 27 8.48 7.01 -4.57
C THR A 27 8.10 6.65 -6.01
N ARG A 28 7.09 7.28 -6.63
CA ARG A 28 6.64 6.97 -8.00
C ARG A 28 7.78 6.93 -9.03
N GLU A 29 8.73 7.87 -8.93
CA GLU A 29 9.88 7.93 -9.84
C GLU A 29 10.89 6.79 -9.60
N LEU A 30 11.01 6.29 -8.36
CA LEU A 30 11.84 5.12 -8.07
C LEU A 30 11.28 3.88 -8.77
N TRP A 31 9.96 3.72 -8.78
CA TRP A 31 9.29 2.63 -9.49
C TRP A 31 9.41 2.77 -11.00
N ALA A 32 9.19 3.97 -11.54
CA ALA A 32 9.32 4.23 -12.98
C ALA A 32 10.73 3.90 -13.49
N ARG A 33 11.78 4.28 -12.76
CA ARG A 33 13.18 3.94 -13.10
C ARG A 33 13.48 2.44 -13.10
N ARG A 34 12.69 1.64 -12.37
CA ARG A 34 12.79 0.17 -12.34
C ARG A 34 11.93 -0.51 -13.41
N GLY A 35 11.25 0.26 -14.28
CA GLY A 35 10.46 -0.22 -15.40
C GLY A 35 8.98 -0.44 -15.09
N TYR A 36 8.47 0.03 -13.95
CA TYR A 36 7.06 -0.13 -13.57
C TYR A 36 6.19 1.02 -14.08
N GLY A 37 5.01 0.68 -14.59
CA GLY A 37 3.90 1.63 -14.68
C GLY A 37 3.30 1.90 -13.29
N VAL A 38 3.04 3.17 -12.96
CA VAL A 38 2.53 3.55 -11.63
C VAL A 38 1.15 4.20 -11.78
N VAL A 39 0.12 3.54 -11.24
CA VAL A 39 -1.22 4.12 -11.05
C VAL A 39 -1.36 4.56 -9.60
N ILE A 40 -1.46 5.86 -9.35
CA ILE A 40 -1.72 6.43 -8.02
C ILE A 40 -3.21 6.77 -7.91
N VAL A 41 -3.84 6.33 -6.83
CA VAL A 41 -5.27 6.53 -6.58
C VAL A 41 -5.47 7.71 -5.65
N ASP A 42 -6.16 8.75 -6.12
CA ASP A 42 -6.61 9.87 -5.28
C ASP A 42 -7.97 9.57 -4.64
N ALA A 43 -8.31 10.32 -3.59
CA ALA A 43 -9.60 10.23 -2.92
C ALA A 43 -10.77 10.61 -3.85
N ILE A 44 -11.89 9.89 -3.69
CA ILE A 44 -13.10 10.12 -4.49
C ILE A 44 -13.67 11.50 -4.17
N GLY A 45 -13.58 12.41 -5.14
CA GLY A 45 -14.03 13.80 -5.00
C GLY A 45 -13.31 14.55 -3.87
N HIS A 46 -12.05 14.24 -3.61
CA HIS A 46 -11.23 14.81 -2.54
C HIS A 46 -11.84 14.68 -1.13
N ARG A 47 -12.73 13.71 -0.93
CA ARG A 47 -13.28 13.40 0.39
C ARG A 47 -12.39 12.42 1.12
N SER A 48 -12.15 12.65 2.40
CA SER A 48 -11.37 11.73 3.24
C SER A 48 -11.89 10.30 3.14
N MET A 49 -10.97 9.37 2.84
CA MET A 49 -11.21 7.93 2.73
C MET A 49 -11.06 7.19 4.06
N ARG A 50 -10.88 7.90 5.18
CA ARG A 50 -10.83 7.29 6.52
C ARG A 50 -12.15 6.58 6.84
N GLY A 51 -12.07 5.31 7.25
CA GLY A 51 -13.24 4.50 7.61
C GLY A 51 -14.05 4.01 6.41
N GLN A 52 -13.50 4.13 5.19
CA GLN A 52 -14.21 3.78 3.95
C GLN A 52 -13.53 2.66 3.18
N ARG A 53 -12.26 2.35 3.45
CA ARG A 53 -11.41 1.53 2.57
C ARG A 53 -11.71 0.04 2.68
N SER A 54 -12.23 -0.41 3.81
CA SER A 54 -12.69 -1.79 4.03
C SER A 54 -14.13 -2.05 3.56
N THR A 55 -14.86 -1.02 3.13
CA THR A 55 -16.29 -1.15 2.80
C THR A 55 -16.54 -1.83 1.45
N ALA A 56 -17.66 -2.54 1.32
CA ALA A 56 -18.10 -3.13 0.04
C ALA A 56 -18.31 -2.07 -1.05
N ALA A 57 -18.74 -0.86 -0.68
CA ALA A 57 -18.88 0.25 -1.62
C ALA A 57 -17.53 0.64 -2.24
N TYR A 58 -16.48 0.70 -1.43
CA TYR A 58 -15.15 1.00 -1.94
C TYR A 58 -14.51 -0.20 -2.67
N ALA A 59 -14.83 -1.44 -2.30
CA ALA A 59 -14.42 -2.62 -3.07
C ALA A 59 -14.91 -2.56 -4.54
N ALA A 60 -16.14 -2.09 -4.77
CA ALA A 60 -16.65 -1.87 -6.14
C ALA A 60 -15.87 -0.77 -6.90
N VAL A 61 -15.39 0.26 -6.21
CA VAL A 61 -14.52 1.28 -6.80
C VAL A 61 -13.13 0.71 -7.11
N ILE A 62 -12.59 -0.13 -6.22
CA ILE A 62 -11.33 -0.83 -6.47
C ILE A 62 -11.42 -1.71 -7.71
N GLY A 63 -12.53 -2.41 -7.94
CA GLY A 63 -12.74 -3.16 -9.20
C GLY A 63 -12.60 -2.29 -10.45
N GLN A 64 -13.10 -1.04 -10.41
CA GLN A 64 -12.94 -0.08 -11.51
C GLN A 64 -11.49 0.41 -11.64
N ILE A 65 -10.79 0.62 -10.51
CA ILE A 65 -9.36 0.98 -10.51
C ILE A 65 -8.51 -0.13 -11.14
N LEU A 66 -8.78 -1.39 -10.80
CA LEU A 66 -8.08 -2.54 -11.40
C LEU A 66 -8.39 -2.65 -12.89
N ALA A 67 -9.65 -2.51 -13.29
CA ALA A 67 -10.02 -2.50 -14.71
C ALA A 67 -9.33 -1.37 -15.48
N PHE A 68 -9.23 -0.18 -14.88
CA PHE A 68 -8.47 0.93 -15.45
C PHE A 68 -6.98 0.58 -15.59
N ALA A 69 -6.35 0.02 -14.56
CA ALA A 69 -4.94 -0.38 -14.64
C ALA A 69 -4.68 -1.39 -15.77
N HIS A 70 -5.54 -2.40 -15.92
CA HIS A 70 -5.48 -3.38 -17.01
C HIS A 70 -5.73 -2.77 -18.40
N SER A 71 -6.47 -1.67 -18.49
CA SER A 71 -6.69 -0.97 -19.76
C SER A 71 -5.46 -0.22 -20.27
N LEU A 72 -4.47 0.04 -19.41
CA LEU A 72 -3.26 0.77 -19.76
C LEU A 72 -2.19 -0.12 -20.39
N SER A 73 -2.11 -1.39 -19.98
CA SER A 73 -1.14 -2.36 -20.52
C SER A 73 -1.47 -3.80 -20.10
N ASP A 74 -0.99 -4.77 -20.89
CA ASP A 74 -1.14 -6.20 -20.65
C ASP A 74 0.02 -6.77 -19.79
N VAL A 75 0.33 -6.10 -18.68
CA VAL A 75 1.42 -6.50 -17.77
C VAL A 75 0.85 -6.90 -16.39
N PRO A 76 1.57 -7.72 -15.61
CA PRO A 76 1.15 -8.08 -14.26
C PRO A 76 0.86 -6.85 -13.39
N VAL A 77 -0.34 -6.77 -12.81
CA VAL A 77 -0.77 -5.67 -11.93
C VAL A 77 -0.53 -6.04 -10.47
N TRP A 78 0.06 -5.11 -9.71
CA TRP A 78 0.27 -5.25 -8.26
C TRP A 78 -0.50 -4.18 -7.50
N ALA A 79 -1.15 -4.57 -6.41
CA ALA A 79 -1.74 -3.63 -5.47
C ALA A 79 -0.72 -3.27 -4.39
N MET A 80 -0.51 -1.98 -4.12
CA MET A 80 0.37 -1.52 -3.06
C MET A 80 -0.28 -0.38 -2.29
N GLY A 81 -0.19 -0.39 -0.96
CA GLY A 81 -0.71 0.69 -0.13
C GLY A 81 0.13 0.89 1.12
N THR A 82 0.15 2.14 1.61
CA THR A 82 0.91 2.53 2.81
C THR A 82 -0.02 3.03 3.91
N SER A 83 0.26 2.71 5.18
CA SER A 83 -0.56 3.19 6.32
C SER A 83 -2.03 2.84 6.11
N GLN A 84 -2.95 3.80 6.22
CA GLN A 84 -4.36 3.54 5.92
C GLN A 84 -4.61 3.09 4.47
N GLY A 85 -3.74 3.45 3.53
CA GLY A 85 -3.82 3.00 2.15
C GLY A 85 -3.60 1.48 2.01
N SER A 86 -2.92 0.84 2.96
CA SER A 86 -2.78 -0.62 2.94
C SER A 86 -4.11 -1.34 3.21
N ILE A 87 -5.10 -0.69 3.84
CA ILE A 87 -6.48 -1.20 3.97
C ILE A 87 -7.14 -1.32 2.60
N ALA A 88 -6.92 -0.32 1.73
CA ALA A 88 -7.40 -0.36 0.35
C ALA A 88 -6.67 -1.43 -0.49
N ALA A 89 -5.35 -1.58 -0.28
CA ALA A 89 -4.57 -2.61 -0.96
C ALA A 89 -4.98 -4.04 -0.53
N MET A 90 -5.24 -4.25 0.77
CA MET A 90 -5.81 -5.48 1.29
C MET A 90 -7.18 -5.74 0.67
N SER A 91 -8.07 -4.74 0.68
CA SER A 91 -9.39 -4.84 0.06
C SER A 91 -9.31 -5.19 -1.43
N ALA A 92 -8.33 -4.65 -2.16
CA ALA A 92 -8.07 -5.02 -3.55
C ALA A 92 -7.69 -6.49 -3.69
N ALA A 93 -6.80 -6.99 -2.85
CA ALA A 93 -6.35 -8.38 -2.88
C ALA A 93 -7.44 -9.38 -2.46
N SER A 94 -8.33 -8.99 -1.55
CA SER A 94 -9.44 -9.81 -1.07
C SER A 94 -10.59 -9.92 -2.06
N HIS A 95 -10.78 -8.92 -2.92
CA HIS A 95 -11.88 -8.89 -3.89
C HIS A 95 -11.43 -9.08 -5.35
N ALA A 96 -10.12 -9.26 -5.58
CA ALA A 96 -9.60 -9.54 -6.91
C ALA A 96 -10.10 -10.90 -7.41
N GLY A 97 -10.69 -10.89 -8.60
CA GLY A 97 -10.95 -12.10 -9.37
C GLY A 97 -9.66 -12.77 -9.87
N PRO A 98 -9.79 -13.96 -10.48
CA PRO A 98 -8.65 -14.67 -11.07
C PRO A 98 -7.83 -13.75 -11.99
N ASP A 99 -6.51 -13.82 -11.87
CA ASP A 99 -5.53 -13.11 -12.71
C ASP A 99 -5.62 -11.57 -12.70
N GLN A 100 -6.47 -10.97 -11.85
CA GLN A 100 -6.57 -9.50 -11.76
C GLN A 100 -5.38 -8.86 -11.03
N LEU A 101 -4.70 -9.62 -10.16
CA LEU A 101 -3.52 -9.18 -9.43
C LEU A 101 -2.45 -10.27 -9.42
N ALA A 102 -1.21 -9.87 -9.65
CA ALA A 102 -0.03 -10.72 -9.46
C ALA A 102 0.41 -10.80 -7.99
N GLY A 103 -0.01 -9.83 -7.17
CA GLY A 103 0.21 -9.83 -5.72
C GLY A 103 -0.11 -8.50 -5.06
N VAL A 104 0.09 -8.46 -3.75
CA VAL A 104 -0.18 -7.29 -2.90
C VAL A 104 1.00 -6.94 -1.99
N VAL A 105 1.26 -5.65 -1.82
CA VAL A 105 2.28 -5.11 -0.92
C VAL A 105 1.64 -4.14 0.08
N LEU A 106 1.81 -4.43 1.37
CA LEU A 106 1.23 -3.67 2.47
C LEU A 106 2.38 -3.04 3.27
N THR A 107 2.52 -1.71 3.24
CA THR A 107 3.60 -1.01 3.94
C THR A 107 3.10 -0.19 5.14
N GLU A 108 3.77 -0.28 6.28
CA GLU A 108 3.38 0.35 7.55
C GLU A 108 1.89 0.29 7.87
N SER A 109 1.32 -0.92 7.82
CA SER A 109 -0.12 -1.11 7.84
C SER A 109 -0.79 -0.69 9.14
N VAL A 110 -1.89 0.05 9.02
CA VAL A 110 -2.76 0.36 10.17
C VAL A 110 -3.45 -0.91 10.66
N SER A 111 -3.00 -1.40 11.81
CA SER A 111 -3.38 -2.68 12.41
C SER A 111 -3.96 -2.54 13.81
N ILE A 112 -3.84 -1.37 14.43
CA ILE A 112 -4.51 -1.03 15.69
C ILE A 112 -5.55 0.05 15.42
N LEU A 113 -6.74 -0.10 16.01
CA LEU A 113 -7.86 0.79 15.81
C LEU A 113 -7.51 2.23 16.25
N GLY A 114 -7.55 3.16 15.30
CA GLY A 114 -7.38 4.60 15.54
C GLY A 114 -8.63 5.39 15.21
N HIS A 115 -8.48 6.70 14.98
CA HIS A 115 -9.58 7.62 14.64
C HIS A 115 -10.31 7.29 13.34
N SER A 116 -9.72 6.48 12.47
CA SER A 116 -10.38 6.06 11.23
C SER A 116 -11.40 4.95 11.44
N HIS A 117 -11.41 4.32 12.63
CA HIS A 117 -12.30 3.21 12.98
C HIS A 117 -12.24 2.03 11.99
N GLU A 118 -11.11 1.85 11.31
CA GLU A 118 -10.82 0.74 10.42
C GLU A 118 -9.34 0.35 10.51
N THR A 119 -9.05 -0.91 10.23
CA THR A 119 -7.72 -1.52 10.16
C THR A 119 -7.63 -2.42 8.93
N VAL A 120 -6.43 -2.92 8.64
CA VAL A 120 -6.24 -3.92 7.57
C VAL A 120 -7.01 -5.22 7.81
N PHE A 121 -7.37 -5.54 9.06
CA PHE A 121 -8.12 -6.76 9.38
C PHE A 121 -9.60 -6.67 8.99
N ASP A 122 -10.14 -5.46 8.85
CA ASP A 122 -11.52 -5.23 8.43
C ASP A 122 -11.70 -5.44 6.91
N ALA A 123 -10.61 -5.49 6.16
CA ALA A 123 -10.61 -5.62 4.70
C ALA A 123 -10.61 -7.09 4.22
N GLN A 124 -11.20 -8.01 5.00
CA GLN A 124 -11.36 -9.43 4.65
C GLN A 124 -10.05 -10.14 4.25
N PRO A 125 -8.98 -10.10 5.07
CA PRO A 125 -7.68 -10.68 4.71
C PRO A 125 -7.74 -12.19 4.43
N ALA A 126 -8.67 -12.90 5.05
CA ALA A 126 -8.90 -14.32 4.80
C ALA A 126 -9.33 -14.63 3.35
N ASP A 127 -9.72 -13.64 2.56
CA ASP A 127 -10.10 -13.80 1.14
C ASP A 127 -8.96 -13.50 0.16
N VAL A 128 -7.79 -13.09 0.66
CA VAL A 128 -6.59 -12.92 -0.18
C VAL A 128 -6.13 -14.29 -0.71
N ARG A 129 -5.91 -14.38 -2.02
CA ARG A 129 -5.42 -15.59 -2.72
C ARG A 129 -4.14 -15.37 -3.52
N VAL A 130 -3.64 -14.13 -3.57
CA VAL A 130 -2.43 -13.75 -4.31
C VAL A 130 -1.23 -13.67 -3.35
N PRO A 131 0.02 -13.78 -3.83
CA PRO A 131 1.19 -13.56 -2.99
C PRO A 131 1.18 -12.19 -2.32
N ALA A 132 1.54 -12.15 -1.04
CA ALA A 132 1.46 -10.94 -0.24
C ALA A 132 2.78 -10.63 0.50
N LEU A 133 3.19 -9.36 0.45
CA LEU A 133 4.30 -8.83 1.22
C LEU A 133 3.79 -7.84 2.27
N VAL A 134 4.13 -8.08 3.53
CA VAL A 134 3.95 -7.12 4.62
C VAL A 134 5.30 -6.49 4.92
N VAL A 135 5.41 -5.18 4.74
CA VAL A 135 6.61 -4.40 5.06
C VAL A 135 6.32 -3.55 6.29
N ALA A 136 7.16 -3.67 7.31
CA ALA A 136 7.10 -2.86 8.51
C ALA A 136 8.49 -2.38 8.90
N ASN A 137 8.58 -1.24 9.57
CA ASN A 137 9.83 -0.61 9.95
C ASN A 137 10.01 -0.74 11.46
N ARG A 138 11.14 -1.31 11.89
CA ARG A 138 11.49 -1.48 13.31
C ARG A 138 11.51 -0.15 14.07
N ASP A 139 11.80 0.94 13.39
CA ASP A 139 11.88 2.28 13.99
C ASP A 139 10.58 3.09 13.83
N ASP A 140 9.50 2.49 13.31
CA ASP A 140 8.19 3.14 13.28
C ASP A 140 7.60 3.28 14.69
N ALA A 141 7.38 4.54 15.10
CA ALA A 141 6.75 4.91 16.35
C ALA A 141 5.25 5.23 16.22
N CYS A 142 4.65 5.02 15.04
CA CYS A 142 3.22 5.21 14.82
C CYS A 142 2.40 4.19 15.61
N ARG A 143 1.61 4.68 16.56
CA ARG A 143 0.84 3.82 17.50
C ARG A 143 -0.19 2.91 16.84
N VAL A 144 -0.62 3.25 15.62
CA VAL A 144 -1.63 2.47 14.88
C VAL A 144 -1.02 1.47 13.89
N ALA A 145 0.28 1.53 13.64
CA ALA A 145 1.01 0.67 12.72
C ALA A 145 2.27 0.04 13.36
N PRO A 146 2.20 -0.50 14.59
CA PRO A 146 3.39 -0.99 15.26
C PRO A 146 4.03 -2.18 14.48
N PRO A 147 5.35 -2.22 14.33
CA PRO A 147 6.03 -3.28 13.57
C PRO A 147 5.79 -4.69 14.14
N SER A 148 5.46 -4.79 15.44
CA SER A 148 5.10 -6.06 16.08
C SER A 148 3.87 -6.74 15.46
N MET A 149 3.00 -5.99 14.77
CA MET A 149 1.80 -6.54 14.14
C MET A 149 2.05 -7.12 12.74
N ALA A 150 3.25 -6.96 12.17
CA ALA A 150 3.55 -7.41 10.81
C ALA A 150 3.28 -8.91 10.59
N ALA A 151 3.67 -9.74 11.56
CA ALA A 151 3.41 -11.18 11.51
C ALA A 151 1.92 -11.52 11.62
N ASP A 152 1.15 -10.75 12.38
CA ASP A 152 -0.29 -10.98 12.57
C ASP A 152 -1.07 -10.61 11.31
N ILE A 153 -0.68 -9.53 10.65
CA ILE A 153 -1.21 -9.15 9.33
C ILE A 153 -0.95 -10.26 8.32
N ALA A 154 0.29 -10.77 8.25
CA ALA A 154 0.62 -11.88 7.36
C ALA A 154 -0.23 -13.13 7.67
N ARG A 155 -0.32 -13.54 8.94
CA ARG A 155 -1.14 -14.69 9.35
C ARG A 155 -2.63 -14.55 9.04
N SER A 156 -3.15 -13.31 9.03
CA SER A 156 -4.56 -13.06 8.71
C SER A 156 -4.92 -13.37 7.25
N MET A 157 -3.94 -13.38 6.34
CA MET A 157 -4.09 -13.81 4.95
C MET A 157 -3.89 -15.33 4.83
N SER A 158 -4.72 -16.11 5.52
CA SER A 158 -4.53 -17.55 5.78
C SER A 158 -4.51 -18.45 4.53
N HIS A 159 -4.89 -17.93 3.37
CA HIS A 159 -4.92 -18.66 2.10
C HIS A 159 -3.91 -18.11 1.07
N ALA A 160 -3.06 -17.17 1.46
CA ALA A 160 -2.03 -16.57 0.62
C ALA A 160 -0.63 -17.08 1.02
N SER A 161 0.30 -17.05 0.06
CA SER A 161 1.73 -17.11 0.38
C SER A 161 2.18 -15.74 0.87
N THR A 162 2.60 -15.64 2.13
CA THR A 162 2.93 -14.36 2.76
C THR A 162 4.40 -14.26 3.13
N THR A 163 4.99 -13.10 2.89
CA THR A 163 6.33 -12.73 3.38
C THR A 163 6.24 -11.52 4.29
N VAL A 164 7.03 -11.50 5.37
CA VAL A 164 7.23 -10.31 6.21
C VAL A 164 8.64 -9.78 5.95
N LEU A 165 8.74 -8.51 5.59
CA LEU A 165 9.99 -7.77 5.46
C LEU A 165 10.04 -6.72 6.58
N LEU A 166 11.11 -6.78 7.37
CA LEU A 166 11.37 -5.81 8.43
C LEU A 166 12.48 -4.86 8.01
N GLU A 167 12.10 -3.63 7.73
CA GLU A 167 12.99 -2.51 7.49
C GLU A 167 13.50 -1.92 8.81
N GLN A 168 14.55 -1.11 8.71
CA GLN A 168 15.10 -0.37 9.83
C GLN A 168 15.65 0.97 9.36
N GLY A 169 15.43 2.03 10.15
CA GLY A 169 15.93 3.36 9.92
C GLY A 169 14.89 4.34 9.42
N GLY A 170 15.39 5.42 8.82
CA GLY A 170 14.61 6.59 8.45
C GLY A 170 14.83 7.76 9.40
N THR A 171 14.51 8.95 8.92
CA THR A 171 14.68 10.21 9.67
C THR A 171 13.31 10.76 10.06
N ALA A 172 13.21 11.29 11.27
CA ALA A 172 12.00 11.94 11.78
C ALA A 172 12.10 13.46 11.58
N GLU A 173 11.51 13.97 10.48
CA GLU A 173 11.34 15.40 10.25
C GLU A 173 9.94 15.90 10.64
N SER A 174 8.98 14.99 10.79
CA SER A 174 7.65 15.27 11.33
C SER A 174 7.59 15.09 12.85
N ALA A 175 6.93 16.00 13.55
CA ALA A 175 6.58 15.84 14.97
C ALA A 175 5.52 14.74 15.19
N ASN A 176 4.76 14.39 14.15
CA ASN A 176 3.83 13.28 14.18
C ASN A 176 4.56 11.99 13.77
N ALA A 177 4.66 11.02 14.67
CA ALA A 177 5.27 9.73 14.39
C ALA A 177 4.63 9.00 13.19
N CYS A 178 3.32 9.17 12.97
CA CYS A 178 2.59 8.63 11.81
C CYS A 178 2.67 9.53 10.56
N GLY A 179 3.47 10.60 10.59
CA GLY A 179 3.65 11.51 9.47
C GLY A 179 4.44 10.86 8.32
N SER A 180 4.28 11.37 7.11
CA SER A 180 4.99 10.78 5.97
C SER A 180 6.48 11.11 5.93
N LEU A 181 6.93 12.18 6.60
CA LEU A 181 8.36 12.51 6.77
C LEU A 181 8.89 11.97 8.11
N SER A 182 8.71 10.66 8.33
CA SER A 182 9.17 9.94 9.52
C SER A 182 9.57 8.50 9.14
N PRO A 183 10.11 7.68 10.07
CA PRO A 183 10.27 6.24 9.85
C PRO A 183 8.99 5.52 9.38
N HIS A 184 7.79 5.98 9.76
CA HIS A 184 6.50 5.49 9.25
C HIS A 184 6.33 5.68 7.73
N GLY A 185 6.96 6.72 7.18
CA GLY A 185 6.99 6.97 5.74
C GLY A 185 8.27 6.49 5.06
N TYR A 186 9.12 5.74 5.78
CA TYR A 186 10.46 5.36 5.32
C TYR A 186 11.34 6.54 4.91
N PHE A 187 11.12 7.71 5.52
CA PHE A 187 11.74 8.94 5.05
C PHE A 187 13.27 8.89 5.16
N GLY A 188 13.98 9.12 4.06
CA GLY A 188 15.44 9.03 3.97
C GLY A 188 16.00 7.63 3.68
N ILE A 189 15.15 6.60 3.61
CA ILE A 189 15.54 5.23 3.23
C ILE A 189 14.68 4.66 2.10
N GLU A 190 13.93 5.50 1.38
CA GLU A 190 12.92 5.07 0.41
C GLU A 190 13.50 4.20 -0.71
N GLU A 191 14.70 4.53 -1.20
CA GLU A 191 15.34 3.76 -2.28
C GLU A 191 15.63 2.33 -1.85
N LYS A 192 16.17 2.14 -0.63
CA LYS A 192 16.40 0.82 -0.05
C LYS A 192 15.10 0.03 0.05
N VAL A 193 14.04 0.64 0.59
CA VAL A 193 12.74 -0.03 0.78
C VAL A 193 12.13 -0.41 -0.58
N VAL A 194 12.20 0.48 -1.58
CA VAL A 194 11.72 0.17 -2.93
C VAL A 194 12.54 -0.95 -3.58
N ASP A 195 13.86 -0.99 -3.39
CA ASP A 195 14.72 -2.07 -3.89
C ASP A 195 14.38 -3.42 -3.28
N ASP A 196 14.15 -3.47 -1.97
CA ASP A 196 13.83 -4.72 -1.28
C ASP A 196 12.44 -5.25 -1.69
N ILE A 197 11.47 -4.35 -1.90
CA ILE A 197 10.15 -4.70 -2.44
C ILE A 197 10.27 -5.17 -3.90
N ASP A 198 10.98 -4.44 -4.77
CA ASP A 198 11.21 -4.83 -6.17
C ASP A 198 11.89 -6.21 -6.26
N GLY A 199 12.92 -6.42 -5.46
CA GLY A 199 13.62 -7.70 -5.39
C GLY A 199 12.70 -8.84 -4.96
N TRP A 200 11.79 -8.61 -4.02
CA TRP A 200 10.76 -9.59 -3.65
C TRP A 200 9.77 -9.84 -4.78
N MET A 201 9.25 -8.78 -5.41
CA MET A 201 8.30 -8.88 -6.52
C MET A 201 8.88 -9.67 -7.69
N ARG A 202 10.15 -9.44 -8.05
CA ARG A 202 10.84 -10.20 -9.12
C ARG A 202 11.01 -11.68 -8.79
N ARG A 203 11.29 -12.02 -7.52
CA ARG A 203 11.42 -13.42 -7.09
C ARG A 203 10.08 -14.17 -7.11
N VAL A 204 9.00 -13.49 -6.70
CA VAL A 204 7.66 -14.10 -6.58
C VAL A 204 6.90 -14.10 -7.90
N GLY A 205 7.00 -13.03 -8.68
CA GLY A 205 6.33 -12.89 -9.97
C GLY A 205 6.90 -13.79 -11.07
N GLY A 206 7.99 -14.52 -10.78
CA GLY A 206 8.71 -15.34 -11.75
C GLY A 206 9.43 -14.47 -12.76
N SER A 207 10.76 -14.52 -12.75
CA SER A 207 11.61 -13.90 -13.78
C SER A 207 11.10 -14.27 -15.18
N ARG A 208 10.39 -13.36 -15.84
CA ARG A 208 10.34 -13.36 -17.29
C ARG A 208 11.34 -12.29 -17.76
N PRO A 209 12.47 -12.70 -18.36
CA PRO A 209 13.34 -11.76 -19.08
C PRO A 209 12.57 -11.07 -20.20
#